data_AF-A0ABF7RA20-F1
#
_entry.id   AF-A0ABF7RA20-F1
#
_cell.length_a   1.000
_cell.length_b   1.000
_cell.length_c   1.000
_cell.angle_alpha   90.00
_cell.angle_beta   90.00
_cell.angle_gamma   90.00
#
_symmetry.space_group_name_H-M   'P 1'
#
loop_
_entity.id
_entity.type
_entity.pdbx_description
1 polymer ?
#
loop_
_entity_poly.entity_id
_entity_poly.type
_entity_poly.pdbx_seq_one_letter_code
_entity_poly.pdbx_strand_id
1 'polypeptide(L)'
;MLTRMTTLASSSSERYIGLMSGTSLDGVDGVLVDFAGPRPMLLTDAYVPFPPALRQAFFDLQSAGHNEIHREALAANALADLYAECVAQLLHESGCGPREVRAIGAHGQTIRHQPGEHDGIGYTRQTQHAAVLAERTGIDVITDFRSRDIAAGGQEAPLVPLTP
;
A
#
# COMPACT_ATOMS: atom_id res chain seq x y z
N MET A 1 -0.43 -42.32 -32.40
CA MET A 1 -1.51 -41.38 -32.03
C MET A 1 -0.99 -40.53 -30.87
N LEU A 2 -0.19 -39.50 -31.17
CA LEU A 2 0.46 -38.64 -30.18
C LEU A 2 -0.51 -37.53 -29.75
N THR A 3 -1.05 -37.62 -28.55
CA THR A 3 -1.77 -36.50 -27.92
C THR A 3 -0.72 -35.54 -27.35
N ARG A 4 -0.50 -34.42 -28.03
CA ARG A 4 0.23 -33.27 -27.44
C ARG A 4 -0.59 -32.75 -26.26
N MET A 5 -0.08 -32.92 -25.05
CA MET A 5 -0.51 -32.13 -23.90
C MET A 5 -0.06 -30.69 -24.17
N THR A 6 -1.00 -29.84 -24.57
CA THR A 6 -0.83 -28.39 -24.55
C THR A 6 -0.71 -27.97 -23.09
N THR A 7 0.50 -27.70 -22.65
CA THR A 7 0.76 -26.96 -21.42
C THR A 7 0.10 -25.60 -21.59
N LEU A 8 -1.02 -25.37 -20.88
CA LEU A 8 -1.54 -24.02 -20.69
C LEU A 8 -0.49 -23.31 -19.85
N ALA A 9 0.37 -22.53 -20.50
CA ALA A 9 1.17 -21.54 -19.80
C ALA A 9 0.17 -20.56 -19.17
N SER A 10 -0.04 -20.68 -17.86
CA SER A 10 -0.61 -19.58 -17.09
C SER A 10 0.36 -18.42 -17.23
N SER A 11 0.08 -17.46 -18.12
CA SER A 11 0.76 -16.17 -18.05
C SER A 11 0.26 -15.49 -16.78
N SER A 12 0.91 -15.79 -15.66
CA SER A 12 0.84 -14.97 -14.45
C SER A 12 1.12 -13.55 -14.90
N SER A 13 0.17 -12.63 -14.71
CA SER A 13 0.47 -11.22 -14.91
C SER A 13 1.50 -10.81 -13.87
N GLU A 14 2.61 -10.22 -14.30
CA GLU A 14 3.64 -9.71 -13.38
C GLU A 14 3.48 -8.20 -13.13
N ARG A 15 2.23 -7.72 -13.19
CA ARG A 15 1.88 -6.33 -12.92
C ARG A 15 1.42 -6.17 -11.48
N TYR A 16 1.94 -5.15 -10.81
CA TYR A 16 1.65 -4.85 -9.42
C TYR A 16 1.36 -3.37 -9.27
N ILE A 17 0.45 -3.04 -8.35
CA ILE A 17 0.21 -1.66 -7.95
C ILE A 17 0.94 -1.40 -6.63
N GLY A 18 1.68 -0.30 -6.53
CA GLY A 18 2.23 0.20 -5.27
C GLY A 18 1.44 1.43 -4.83
N LEU A 19 1.00 1.47 -3.57
CA LEU A 19 0.31 2.60 -2.96
C LEU A 19 1.05 3.10 -1.72
N MET A 20 1.23 4.41 -1.62
CA MET A 20 1.95 5.09 -0.55
C MET A 20 1.21 6.36 -0.13
N SER A 21 1.17 6.64 1.17
CA SER A 21 0.82 7.99 1.67
C SER A 21 1.87 8.47 2.66
N GLY A 22 2.65 9.47 2.23
CA GLY A 22 3.82 9.97 2.93
C GLY A 22 3.52 10.62 4.29
N THR A 23 4.58 10.93 5.02
CA THR A 23 4.48 11.71 6.28
C THR A 23 4.12 13.19 6.04
N SER A 24 4.15 13.65 4.79
CA SER A 24 3.63 14.94 4.34
C SER A 24 2.13 15.11 4.57
N LEU A 25 1.38 14.00 4.70
CA LEU A 25 -0.09 13.98 4.87
C LEU A 25 -0.82 14.76 3.77
N ASP A 26 -0.29 14.77 2.56
CA ASP A 26 -0.78 15.49 1.40
C ASP A 26 -1.70 14.64 0.52
N GLY A 27 -1.42 13.35 0.38
CA GLY A 27 -2.25 12.47 -0.42
C GLY A 27 -1.77 11.03 -0.54
N VAL A 28 -2.27 10.38 -1.58
CA VAL A 28 -1.94 9.01 -1.99
C VAL A 28 -1.18 9.09 -3.30
N ASP A 29 0.02 8.53 -3.32
CA ASP A 29 0.77 8.20 -4.53
C ASP A 29 0.49 6.75 -4.90
N GLY A 30 0.22 6.52 -6.18
CA GLY A 30 0.05 5.18 -6.74
C GLY A 30 0.89 5.00 -8.00
N VAL A 31 1.40 3.78 -8.19
CA VAL A 31 2.11 3.38 -9.41
C VAL A 31 1.64 2.01 -9.86
N LEU A 32 1.53 1.80 -11.16
CA LEU A 32 1.37 0.47 -11.76
C LEU A 32 2.68 0.08 -12.45
N VAL A 33 3.26 -1.04 -12.06
CA VAL A 33 4.59 -1.49 -12.52
C VAL A 33 4.50 -2.90 -13.08
N ASP A 34 5.15 -3.13 -14.22
CA ASP A 34 5.34 -4.45 -14.83
C ASP A 34 6.74 -5.00 -14.48
N PHE A 35 6.77 -6.19 -13.90
CA PHE A 35 7.97 -6.93 -13.52
C PHE A 35 8.25 -8.16 -14.41
N ALA A 36 7.55 -8.33 -15.53
CA ALA A 36 7.78 -9.45 -16.44
C ALA A 36 9.18 -9.42 -17.09
N GLY A 37 9.76 -8.22 -17.23
CA GLY A 37 11.07 -8.00 -17.82
C GLY A 37 12.24 -8.10 -16.83
N PRO A 38 13.49 -7.99 -17.33
CA PRO A 38 14.69 -8.00 -16.48
C PRO A 38 14.82 -6.76 -15.59
N ARG A 39 14.00 -5.73 -15.82
CA ARG A 39 13.92 -4.52 -15.00
C ARG A 39 12.46 -4.13 -14.81
N PRO A 40 12.07 -3.57 -13.65
CA PRO A 40 10.74 -3.04 -13.44
C PRO A 40 10.45 -1.92 -14.44
N MET A 41 9.25 -1.92 -15.02
CA MET A 41 8.78 -0.90 -15.96
C MET A 41 7.55 -0.21 -15.39
N LEU A 42 7.66 1.10 -15.12
CA LEU A 42 6.51 1.92 -14.76
C LEU A 42 5.56 2.03 -15.95
N LEU A 43 4.30 1.63 -15.77
CA LEU A 43 3.25 1.74 -16.79
C LEU A 43 2.50 3.07 -16.68
N THR A 44 2.10 3.44 -15.47
CA THR A 44 1.47 4.73 -15.15
C THR A 44 1.58 5.02 -13.65
N ASP A 45 1.35 6.28 -13.28
CA ASP A 45 1.29 6.79 -11.92
C ASP A 45 0.04 7.64 -11.71
N ALA A 46 -0.41 7.76 -10.46
CA ALA A 46 -1.59 8.54 -10.10
C ALA A 46 -1.40 9.18 -8.73
N TYR A 47 -2.07 10.32 -8.51
CA TYR A 47 -2.05 11.03 -7.24
C TYR A 47 -3.46 11.45 -6.83
N VAL A 48 -3.84 11.13 -5.59
CA VAL A 48 -5.13 11.50 -5.01
C VAL A 48 -4.90 12.33 -3.74
N PRO A 49 -5.26 13.63 -3.72
CA PRO A 49 -5.03 14.48 -2.55
C PRO A 49 -5.93 14.08 -1.38
N PHE A 50 -5.41 14.19 -0.16
CA PHE A 50 -6.23 14.01 1.03
C PHE A 50 -7.22 15.17 1.21
N PRO A 51 -8.50 14.86 1.49
CA PRO A 51 -9.44 15.86 1.96
C PRO A 51 -8.90 16.50 3.26
N PRO A 52 -9.10 17.83 3.48
CA PRO A 52 -8.58 18.52 4.66
C PRO A 52 -8.97 17.86 6.00
N ALA A 53 -10.17 17.31 6.08
CA ALA A 53 -10.64 16.61 7.28
C ALA A 53 -9.86 15.31 7.56
N LEU A 54 -9.52 14.54 6.53
CA LEU A 54 -8.73 13.32 6.68
C LEU A 54 -7.28 13.65 7.04
N ARG A 55 -6.71 14.67 6.41
CA ARG A 55 -5.38 15.20 6.76
C ARG A 55 -5.32 15.59 8.24
N GLN A 56 -6.33 16.32 8.74
CA GLN A 56 -6.39 16.70 10.15
C GLN A 56 -6.55 15.48 11.06
N ALA A 57 -7.37 14.50 10.67
CA ALA A 57 -7.54 13.27 11.43
C ALA A 57 -6.22 12.51 11.60
N PHE A 58 -5.43 12.36 10.53
CA PHE A 58 -4.10 11.76 10.62
C PHE A 58 -3.12 12.58 11.43
N PHE A 59 -3.15 13.90 11.28
CA PHE A 59 -2.30 14.79 12.07
C PHE A 59 -2.56 14.62 13.58
N ASP A 60 -3.83 14.65 14.00
CA ASP A 60 -4.20 14.46 15.40
C ASP A 60 -3.79 13.06 15.91
N LEU A 61 -3.95 12.05 15.05
CA LEU A 61 -3.53 10.69 15.31
C LEU A 61 -2.01 10.53 15.35
N GLN A 62 -1.17 11.59 15.27
CA GLN A 62 0.27 11.55 15.55
C GLN A 62 0.63 11.76 17.03
N SER A 63 -0.36 12.05 17.88
CA SER A 63 -0.17 12.17 19.33
C SER A 63 -1.32 11.52 20.11
N ALA A 64 -1.09 11.16 21.37
CA ALA A 64 -2.11 10.56 22.22
C ALA A 64 -3.34 11.48 22.35
N GLY A 65 -4.53 10.90 22.37
CA GLY A 65 -5.77 11.67 22.30
C GLY A 65 -7.01 10.90 22.75
N HIS A 66 -8.16 11.58 22.72
CA HIS A 66 -9.42 10.96 23.09
C HIS A 66 -9.90 9.99 22.00
N ASN A 67 -10.26 8.77 22.42
CA ASN A 67 -10.92 7.76 21.59
C ASN A 67 -10.16 7.41 20.28
N GLU A 68 -8.84 7.28 20.37
CA GLU A 68 -7.95 7.10 19.20
C GLU A 68 -8.27 5.85 18.37
N ILE A 69 -8.64 4.73 18.99
CA ILE A 69 -8.96 3.48 18.27
C ILE A 69 -10.14 3.68 17.31
N HIS A 70 -11.20 4.36 17.77
CA HIS A 70 -12.35 4.66 16.92
C HIS A 70 -11.98 5.61 15.79
N ARG A 71 -11.23 6.67 16.10
CA ARG A 71 -10.80 7.68 15.12
C ARG A 71 -9.88 7.10 14.06
N GLU A 72 -8.93 6.24 14.47
CA GLU A 72 -8.06 5.48 13.59
C GLU A 72 -8.88 4.61 12.64
N ALA A 73 -9.88 3.87 13.14
CA ALA A 73 -10.72 3.03 12.29
C ALA A 73 -11.49 3.83 11.22
N LEU A 74 -12.00 5.02 11.57
CA LEU A 74 -12.65 5.90 10.59
C LEU A 74 -11.66 6.45 9.56
N ALA A 75 -10.46 6.86 10.00
CA ALA A 75 -9.42 7.34 9.09
C ALA A 75 -8.91 6.23 8.16
N ALA A 76 -8.80 4.99 8.66
CA ALA A 76 -8.43 3.81 7.88
C ALA A 76 -9.47 3.50 6.78
N ASN A 77 -10.76 3.65 7.07
CA ASN A 77 -11.82 3.51 6.07
C ASN A 77 -11.69 4.59 4.98
N ALA A 78 -11.52 5.84 5.38
CA ALA A 78 -11.36 6.94 4.43
C ALA A 78 -10.11 6.78 3.54
N LEU A 79 -9.02 6.25 4.10
CA LEU A 79 -7.81 5.94 3.33
C LEU A 79 -8.05 4.84 2.30
N ALA A 80 -8.75 3.77 2.68
CA ALA A 80 -9.07 2.68 1.76
C ALA A 80 -9.90 3.17 0.57
N ASP A 81 -10.79 4.14 0.79
CA ASP A 81 -11.58 4.75 -0.27
C ASP A 81 -10.70 5.54 -1.26
N LEU A 82 -9.74 6.33 -0.77
CA LEU A 82 -8.79 7.06 -1.62
C LEU A 82 -7.78 6.13 -2.31
N TYR A 83 -7.36 5.06 -1.65
CA TYR A 83 -6.51 4.02 -2.27
C TYR A 83 -7.27 3.33 -3.41
N ALA A 84 -8.55 3.00 -3.21
CA ALA A 84 -9.38 2.41 -4.27
C ALA A 84 -9.61 3.39 -5.44
N GLU A 85 -9.79 4.68 -5.16
CA GLU A 85 -9.85 5.73 -6.19
C GLU A 85 -8.54 5.80 -6.99
N CYS A 86 -7.40 5.82 -6.31
CA CYS A 86 -6.08 5.83 -6.95
C CYS A 86 -5.87 4.59 -7.83
N VAL A 87 -6.24 3.40 -7.35
CA VAL A 87 -6.21 2.15 -8.13
C VAL A 87 -7.11 2.26 -9.38
N ALA A 88 -8.32 2.82 -9.25
CA ALA A 88 -9.22 2.99 -10.39
C ALA A 88 -8.62 3.93 -11.46
N GLN A 89 -7.94 5.00 -11.05
CA GLN A 89 -7.23 5.90 -11.97
C GLN A 89 -6.10 5.16 -12.71
N LEU A 90 -5.24 4.44 -11.98
CA LEU A 90 -4.14 3.65 -12.56
C LEU A 90 -4.64 2.62 -13.58
N LEU A 91 -5.72 1.89 -13.25
CA LEU A 91 -6.32 0.90 -14.15
C LEU A 91 -6.93 1.56 -15.38
N HIS A 92 -7.61 2.70 -15.21
CA HIS A 92 -8.20 3.44 -16.32
C HIS A 92 -7.14 3.94 -17.31
N GLU A 93 -6.09 4.60 -16.80
CA GLU A 93 -5.02 5.19 -17.62
C GLU A 93 -4.18 4.13 -18.34
N SER A 94 -3.90 3.01 -17.68
CA SER A 94 -3.16 1.90 -18.29
C SER A 94 -4.00 1.04 -19.23
N GLY A 95 -5.33 1.14 -19.18
CA GLY A 95 -6.25 0.25 -19.88
C GLY A 95 -6.26 -1.19 -19.34
N CYS A 96 -5.62 -1.45 -18.20
CA CYS A 96 -5.57 -2.78 -17.59
C CYS A 96 -6.87 -3.09 -16.83
N GLY A 97 -7.33 -4.34 -16.92
CA GLY A 97 -8.35 -4.86 -16.02
C GLY A 97 -7.79 -5.26 -14.65
N PRO A 98 -8.59 -5.28 -13.57
CA PRO A 98 -8.15 -5.72 -12.25
C PRO A 98 -7.51 -7.11 -12.22
N ARG A 99 -8.02 -8.05 -13.04
CA ARG A 99 -7.50 -9.43 -13.14
C ARG A 99 -6.12 -9.52 -13.80
N GLU A 100 -5.64 -8.44 -14.41
CA GLU A 100 -4.31 -8.34 -14.97
C GLU A 100 -3.31 -7.76 -13.96
N VAL A 101 -3.77 -7.36 -12.77
CA VAL A 101 -2.92 -6.94 -11.66
C VAL A 101 -2.84 -8.09 -10.66
N ARG A 102 -1.63 -8.50 -10.33
CA ARG A 102 -1.37 -9.65 -9.46
C ARG A 102 -1.61 -9.34 -8.00
N ALA A 103 -1.18 -8.18 -7.54
CA ALA A 103 -1.43 -7.70 -6.19
C ALA A 103 -1.24 -6.18 -6.09
N ILE A 104 -1.82 -5.60 -5.06
CA ILE A 104 -1.55 -4.25 -4.58
C ILE A 104 -0.60 -4.37 -3.37
N GLY A 105 0.51 -3.65 -3.39
CA GLY A 105 1.30 -3.37 -2.20
C GLY A 105 0.85 -2.05 -1.58
N ALA A 106 0.17 -2.10 -0.43
CA ALA A 106 -0.39 -0.93 0.24
C ALA A 106 0.39 -0.60 1.51
N HIS A 107 1.10 0.53 1.51
CA HIS A 107 1.88 0.95 2.67
C HIS A 107 0.98 1.38 3.84
N GLY A 108 -0.08 2.13 3.56
CA GLY A 108 -0.92 2.78 4.56
C GLY A 108 -0.34 4.11 5.05
N GLN A 109 -1.01 4.74 6.02
CA GLN A 109 -0.56 5.99 6.60
C GLN A 109 0.14 5.74 7.95
N THR A 110 1.42 6.10 8.07
CA THR A 110 2.10 6.03 9.38
C THR A 110 1.46 7.04 10.34
N ILE A 111 0.96 6.56 11.48
CA ILE A 111 0.42 7.37 12.58
C ILE A 111 1.26 7.26 13.87
N ARG A 112 2.03 6.19 14.03
CA ARG A 112 3.05 6.06 15.08
C ARG A 112 4.28 5.39 14.50
N HIS A 113 5.46 5.83 14.93
CA HIS A 113 6.73 5.20 14.62
C HIS A 113 7.66 5.41 15.81
N GLN A 114 7.84 4.35 16.60
CA GLN A 114 8.62 4.33 17.85
C GLN A 114 9.53 3.09 17.88
N PRO A 115 10.46 2.93 16.92
CA PRO A 115 11.40 1.80 16.92
C PRO A 115 12.37 1.91 18.11
N GLY A 116 12.69 0.78 18.75
CA GLY A 116 13.67 0.73 19.85
C GLY A 116 13.25 1.37 21.18
N GLU A 117 12.05 1.95 21.26
CA GLU A 117 11.49 2.44 22.52
C GLU A 117 10.88 1.30 23.36
N HIS A 118 10.52 1.61 24.62
CA HIS A 118 9.84 0.74 25.59
C HIS A 118 10.63 -0.48 26.06
N ASP A 119 10.68 -1.54 25.25
CA ASP A 119 11.27 -2.85 25.57
C ASP A 119 12.51 -3.17 24.70
N GLY A 120 12.98 -2.18 23.96
CA GLY A 120 14.12 -2.31 23.04
C GLY A 120 13.73 -2.81 21.64
N ILE A 121 12.48 -3.25 21.43
CA ILE A 121 11.93 -3.61 20.12
C ILE A 121 11.12 -2.44 19.56
N GLY A 122 10.27 -1.82 20.38
CA GLY A 122 9.42 -0.71 19.97
C GLY A 122 8.28 -1.15 19.03
N TYR A 123 7.69 -0.20 18.28
CA TYR A 123 6.63 -0.52 17.32
C TYR A 123 6.45 0.55 16.23
N THR A 124 5.67 0.18 15.22
CA THR A 124 5.24 1.05 14.12
C THR A 124 3.75 0.85 13.90
N ARG A 125 3.08 1.87 13.38
CA ARG A 125 1.66 1.76 13.05
C ARG A 125 1.35 2.49 11.76
N GLN A 126 1.13 1.71 10.70
CA GLN A 126 0.56 2.17 9.45
C GLN A 126 -0.94 1.86 9.44
N THR A 127 -1.78 2.88 9.60
CA THR A 127 -3.23 2.72 9.55
C THR A 127 -3.72 2.55 8.12
N GLN A 128 -4.60 1.58 7.91
CA GLN A 128 -5.29 1.27 6.65
C GLN A 128 -6.36 0.21 6.87
N HIS A 129 -7.29 0.07 5.92
CA HIS A 129 -8.27 -1.01 5.92
C HIS A 129 -8.10 -1.90 4.68
N ALA A 130 -7.08 -2.77 4.71
CA ALA A 130 -6.67 -3.59 3.57
C ALA A 130 -7.79 -4.50 3.04
N ALA A 131 -8.62 -5.07 3.92
CA ALA A 131 -9.76 -5.90 3.50
C ALA A 131 -10.78 -5.10 2.66
N VAL A 132 -11.12 -3.87 3.07
CA VAL A 132 -12.01 -3.00 2.28
C VAL A 132 -11.38 -2.63 0.95
N LEU A 133 -10.07 -2.36 0.91
CA LEU A 133 -9.37 -2.10 -0.35
C LEU A 133 -9.41 -3.32 -1.28
N ALA A 134 -9.17 -4.52 -0.77
CA ALA A 134 -9.23 -5.76 -1.55
C ALA A 134 -10.64 -5.98 -2.12
N GLU A 135 -11.68 -5.85 -1.30
CA GLU A 135 -13.08 -5.99 -1.74
C GLU A 135 -13.49 -4.94 -2.78
N ARG A 136 -13.04 -3.69 -2.63
CA ARG A 136 -13.37 -2.60 -3.57
C ARG A 136 -12.66 -2.71 -4.91
N THR A 137 -11.45 -3.28 -4.92
CA THR A 137 -10.63 -3.36 -6.13
C THR A 137 -10.75 -4.72 -6.82
N GLY A 138 -11.12 -5.77 -6.09
CA GLY A 138 -11.09 -7.14 -6.57
C GLY A 138 -9.66 -7.67 -6.80
N ILE A 139 -8.66 -7.07 -6.15
CA ILE A 139 -7.23 -7.41 -6.27
C ILE A 139 -6.70 -7.74 -4.88
N ASP A 140 -5.85 -8.77 -4.79
CA ASP A 140 -5.19 -9.15 -3.53
C ASP A 140 -4.33 -7.98 -3.00
N VAL A 141 -4.40 -7.72 -1.69
CA VAL A 141 -3.66 -6.63 -1.03
C VAL A 141 -2.62 -7.19 -0.07
N ILE A 142 -1.37 -6.81 -0.29
CA ILE A 142 -0.23 -7.07 0.59
C ILE A 142 0.06 -5.79 1.37
N THR A 143 0.25 -5.92 2.68
CA THR A 143 0.42 -4.78 3.59
C THR A 143 1.38 -5.14 4.73
N ASP A 144 1.54 -4.23 5.69
CA ASP A 144 2.35 -4.40 6.90
C ASP A 144 3.82 -4.71 6.63
N PHE A 145 4.41 -3.99 5.68
CA PHE A 145 5.78 -4.20 5.24
C PHE A 145 6.83 -3.90 6.33
N ARG A 146 6.49 -3.03 7.28
CA ARG A 146 7.43 -2.51 8.29
C ARG A 146 7.55 -3.39 9.52
N SER A 147 6.44 -3.96 10.01
CA SER A 147 6.45 -4.74 11.26
C SER A 147 7.43 -5.92 11.23
N ARG A 148 7.66 -6.51 10.07
CA ARG A 148 8.65 -7.59 9.91
C ARG A 148 10.10 -7.09 10.12
N ASP A 149 10.41 -5.86 9.71
CA ASP A 149 11.74 -5.26 9.90
C ASP A 149 11.98 -4.93 11.39
N ILE A 150 11.01 -4.33 12.09
CA ILE A 150 11.09 -4.16 13.56
C ILE A 150 11.29 -5.50 14.26
N ALA A 151 10.53 -6.54 13.88
CA ALA A 151 10.65 -7.86 14.50
C ALA A 151 12.04 -8.50 14.27
N ALA A 152 12.75 -8.09 13.23
CA ALA A 152 14.13 -8.50 12.94
C ALA A 152 15.19 -7.60 13.61
N GLY A 153 14.79 -6.60 14.38
CA GLY A 153 15.67 -5.63 15.05
C GLY A 153 16.10 -4.45 14.16
N GLY A 154 15.43 -4.24 13.02
CA GLY A 154 15.66 -3.12 12.11
C GLY A 154 15.05 -1.80 12.61
N GLN A 155 15.21 -0.75 11.80
CA GLN A 155 14.69 0.61 12.08
C GLN A 155 13.51 0.99 11.17
N GLU A 156 13.14 0.10 10.24
CA GLU A 156 12.06 0.20 9.26
C GLU A 156 12.13 1.36 8.28
N ALA A 157 13.04 2.30 8.44
CA ALA A 157 13.15 3.46 7.58
C ALA A 157 14.62 3.83 7.31
N PRO A 158 14.99 4.05 6.04
CA PRO A 158 14.19 3.76 4.84
C PRO A 158 14.13 2.24 4.54
N LEU A 159 12.95 1.70 4.18
CA LEU A 159 12.81 0.31 3.69
C LEU A 159 13.48 0.09 2.33
N VAL A 160 13.69 1.18 1.57
CA VAL A 160 14.58 1.19 0.41
C VAL A 160 15.97 1.53 0.94
N PRO A 161 16.99 0.68 0.75
CA PRO A 161 18.35 1.03 1.15
C PRO A 161 18.72 2.38 0.54
N LEU A 162 19.38 3.24 1.31
CA LEU A 162 20.14 4.36 0.72
C LEU A 162 21.14 3.71 -0.24
N THR A 163 20.85 3.72 -1.53
CA THR A 163 21.85 3.37 -2.54
C THR A 163 22.98 4.39 -2.42
N PRO A 164 24.23 3.96 -2.19
CA PRO A 164 25.37 4.88 -2.20
C PRO A 164 25.59 5.50 -3.58
#